data_AF-M1CJE4-F1
#
_entry.id   AF-M1CJE4-F1
#
_cell.length_a   1.000
_cell.length_b   1.000
_cell.length_c   1.000
_cell.angle_alpha   90.00
_cell.angle_beta   90.00
_cell.angle_gamma   90.00
#
_symmetry.space_group_name_H-M   'P 1'
#
loop_
_entity.id
_entity.type
_entity.pdbx_description
1 polymer ?
#
loop_
_entity_poly.entity_id
_entity_poly.type
_entity_poly.pdbx_seq_one_letter_code
_entity_poly.pdbx_strand_id
1 'polypeptide(L)'
;MISLRSFDGETFEVDEAVALESETIKHLIEDDCANTSIPLHNVTGKILAKVIEYCKRHVEVPKAEDKTAKEDLKTFDAEFVKVDQSTLFNLMLAANYLNIKSLLDLTCQTVADMIKGKTPEEIRKTFNIENDFTPEEEEEVRRENAWAV
;
A
#
# COMPACT_ATOMS: atom_id res chain seq x y z
N MET A 1 8.27 9.58 -20.97
CA MET A 1 7.39 8.40 -20.86
C MET A 1 8.24 7.19 -20.57
N ILE A 2 7.86 6.41 -19.57
CA ILE A 2 8.54 5.19 -19.12
C ILE A 2 7.55 4.05 -19.27
N SER A 3 8.01 2.91 -19.75
CA SER A 3 7.20 1.70 -19.87
C SER A 3 7.47 0.78 -18.69
N LEU A 4 6.43 0.41 -17.95
CA LEU A 4 6.48 -0.55 -16.85
C LEU A 4 5.77 -1.82 -17.28
N ARG A 5 6.44 -2.97 -17.15
CA ARG A 5 5.85 -4.27 -17.48
C ARG A 5 5.55 -5.04 -16.21
N SER A 6 4.29 -5.37 -15.96
CA SER A 6 3.88 -6.17 -14.81
C SER A 6 4.30 -7.64 -14.92
N PHE A 7 4.18 -8.37 -13.83
CA PHE A 7 4.51 -9.79 -13.73
C PHE A 7 3.69 -10.68 -14.68
N ASP A 8 2.41 -10.36 -14.85
CA ASP A 8 1.49 -11.04 -15.78
C ASP A 8 1.66 -10.58 -17.24
N GLY A 9 2.64 -9.72 -17.51
CA GLY A 9 3.06 -9.34 -18.86
C GLY A 9 2.31 -8.14 -19.45
N GLU A 10 1.38 -7.53 -18.71
CA GLU A 10 0.78 -6.25 -19.09
C GLU A 10 1.83 -5.13 -19.09
N THR A 11 1.63 -4.13 -19.94
CA THR A 11 2.58 -3.02 -20.12
C THR A 11 1.85 -1.69 -19.94
N PHE A 12 2.45 -0.80 -19.17
CA PHE A 12 1.88 0.50 -18.79
C PHE A 12 2.84 1.60 -19.17
N GLU A 13 2.36 2.57 -19.94
CA GLU A 13 3.10 3.80 -20.21
C GLU A 13 2.75 4.86 -19.16
N VAL A 14 3.78 5.37 -18.49
CA VAL A 14 3.63 6.36 -17.41
C VAL A 14 4.56 7.54 -17.63
N ASP A 15 4.12 8.71 -17.18
CA ASP A 15 4.97 9.89 -17.13
C ASP A 15 6.14 9.65 -16.19
N GLU A 16 7.29 10.23 -16.54
CA GLU A 16 8.50 10.11 -15.73
C GLU A 16 8.29 10.67 -14.32
N ALA A 17 7.58 11.79 -14.17
CA ALA A 17 7.24 12.35 -12.86
C ALA A 17 6.45 11.38 -11.97
N VAL A 18 5.58 10.56 -12.56
CA VAL A 18 4.77 9.55 -11.86
C VAL A 18 5.63 8.34 -11.49
N ALA A 19 6.50 7.90 -12.40
CA ALA A 19 7.41 6.79 -12.17
C ALA A 19 8.45 7.11 -11.08
N LEU A 20 8.88 8.38 -10.98
CA LEU A 20 9.85 8.86 -10.00
C LEU A 20 9.31 8.92 -8.56
N GLU A 21 8.00 8.76 -8.34
CA GLU A 21 7.44 8.54 -7.00
C GLU A 21 7.90 7.20 -6.40
N SER A 22 8.35 6.26 -7.22
CA SER A 22 9.00 5.03 -6.79
C SER A 22 10.51 5.24 -6.73
N GLU A 23 11.09 5.11 -5.54
CA GLU A 23 12.56 5.19 -5.38
C GLU A 23 13.26 4.02 -6.09
N THR A 24 12.63 2.83 -6.13
CA THR A 24 13.16 1.68 -6.87
C THR A 24 13.26 1.98 -8.36
N ILE A 25 12.20 2.52 -8.96
CA ILE A 25 12.19 2.87 -10.38
C ILE A 25 13.16 4.02 -10.67
N LYS A 26 13.24 5.02 -9.78
CA LYS A 26 14.21 6.11 -9.89
C LYS A 26 15.65 5.61 -10.02
N HIS A 27 16.10 4.73 -9.12
CA HIS A 27 17.46 4.18 -9.20
C HIS A 27 17.68 3.38 -10.50
N LEU A 28 16.67 2.63 -10.96
CA LEU A 28 16.75 1.87 -12.22
C LEU A 28 16.87 2.76 -13.46
N ILE A 29 16.31 3.98 -13.43
CA ILE A 29 16.45 4.96 -14.51
C ILE A 29 17.84 5.61 -14.48
N GLU A 30 18.34 5.95 -13.30
CA GLU A 30 19.64 6.61 -13.11
C GLU A 30 20.82 5.71 -13.51
N ASP A 31 20.71 4.39 -13.35
CA ASP A 31 21.72 3.39 -13.73
C ASP A 31 21.80 3.11 -15.27
N ASP A 32 21.24 3.99 -16.12
CA ASP A 32 21.32 3.96 -17.60
C ASP A 32 20.71 2.72 -18.27
N CYS A 33 19.68 2.10 -17.66
CA CYS A 33 18.82 1.11 -18.33
C CYS A 33 17.79 1.79 -19.27
N ALA A 34 18.21 2.80 -20.03
CA ALA A 34 17.38 3.69 -20.84
C ALA A 34 16.82 3.04 -22.13
N ASN A 35 16.73 1.71 -22.21
CA ASN A 35 15.98 1.02 -23.27
C ASN A 35 14.67 0.43 -22.73
N THR A 36 13.78 1.38 -22.43
CA THR A 36 12.36 1.40 -22.80
C THR A 36 11.38 0.42 -22.16
N SER A 37 11.78 -0.46 -21.23
CA SER A 37 10.80 -1.24 -20.44
C SER A 37 11.39 -1.76 -19.14
N ILE A 38 10.83 -1.33 -18.00
CA ILE A 38 11.21 -1.81 -16.67
C ILE A 38 10.30 -2.98 -16.28
N PRO A 39 10.82 -4.22 -16.14
CA PRO A 39 10.03 -5.36 -15.71
C PRO A 39 9.84 -5.38 -14.18
N LEU A 40 8.59 -5.43 -13.74
CA LEU A 40 8.17 -5.49 -12.34
C LEU A 40 7.67 -6.90 -12.02
N HIS A 41 8.59 -7.79 -11.66
CA HIS A 41 8.32 -9.21 -11.48
C HIS A 41 7.45 -9.55 -10.25
N ASN A 42 7.24 -8.60 -9.34
CA ASN A 42 6.50 -8.86 -8.10
C ASN A 42 5.12 -8.18 -8.06
N VAL A 43 4.68 -7.56 -9.16
CA VAL A 43 3.43 -6.78 -9.20
C VAL A 43 2.60 -7.20 -10.40
N THR A 44 1.35 -7.61 -10.17
CA THR A 44 0.38 -7.93 -11.24
C THR A 44 -0.15 -6.66 -11.89
N GLY A 45 -0.64 -6.74 -13.13
CA GLY A 45 -1.14 -5.59 -13.89
C GLY A 45 -2.27 -4.86 -13.18
N LYS A 46 -3.21 -5.61 -12.58
CA LYS A 46 -4.31 -5.03 -11.77
C LYS A 46 -3.80 -4.15 -10.61
N ILE A 47 -2.76 -4.60 -9.91
CA ILE A 47 -2.21 -3.87 -8.76
C ILE A 47 -1.35 -2.71 -9.24
N LEU A 48 -0.54 -2.93 -10.28
CA LEU A 48 0.28 -1.89 -10.89
C LEU A 48 -0.57 -0.73 -11.40
N ALA A 49 -1.71 -1.00 -12.05
CA ALA A 49 -2.64 0.03 -12.50
C ALA A 49 -3.12 0.93 -11.35
N LYS A 50 -3.44 0.33 -10.18
CA LYS A 50 -3.84 1.08 -8.99
C LYS A 50 -2.70 1.89 -8.39
N VAL A 51 -1.49 1.34 -8.35
CA VAL A 51 -0.30 2.07 -7.90
C VAL A 51 -0.06 3.29 -8.78
N ILE A 52 -0.16 3.12 -10.10
CA ILE A 52 0.00 4.21 -11.08
C ILE A 52 -1.08 5.29 -10.88
N GLU A 53 -2.34 4.89 -10.69
CA GLU A 53 -3.44 5.81 -10.38
C GLU A 53 -3.15 6.65 -9.13
N TYR A 54 -2.67 6.00 -8.07
CA TYR A 54 -2.28 6.67 -6.82
C TYR A 54 -1.16 7.67 -7.05
N CYS A 55 -0.07 7.26 -7.71
CA CYS A 55 1.08 8.13 -7.99
C CYS A 55 0.68 9.32 -8.87
N LYS A 56 -0.14 9.10 -9.92
CA LYS A 56 -0.65 10.19 -10.78
C LYS A 56 -1.37 11.25 -9.96
N ARG A 57 -2.29 10.83 -9.10
CA ARG A 57 -3.05 11.75 -8.25
C ARG A 57 -2.16 12.54 -7.30
N HIS A 58 -1.11 11.92 -6.76
CA HIS A 58 -0.19 12.56 -5.81
C HIS A 58 0.81 13.51 -6.47
N VAL A 59 1.11 13.30 -7.75
CA VAL A 59 1.97 14.20 -8.55
C VAL A 59 1.18 15.40 -9.09
N GLU A 60 -0.07 15.20 -9.50
CA GLU A 60 -0.93 16.26 -10.07
C GLU A 60 -1.36 17.32 -9.04
N VAL A 61 -1.48 16.95 -7.76
CA VAL A 61 -1.86 17.89 -6.71
C VAL A 61 -0.67 18.80 -6.43
N PRO A 62 -0.78 20.13 -6.65
CA PRO A 62 0.33 21.04 -6.40
C PRO A 62 0.72 20.95 -4.93
N LYS A 63 2.03 20.83 -4.63
CA LYS A 63 2.59 20.91 -3.27
C LYS A 63 2.35 22.29 -2.59
N ALA A 64 1.58 23.17 -3.22
CA ALA A 64 1.21 24.47 -2.70
C ALA A 64 0.45 24.33 -1.37
N GLU A 65 0.57 25.33 -0.53
CA GLU A 65 -0.02 25.42 0.83
C GLU A 65 -1.55 25.55 0.84
N ASP A 66 -2.20 25.17 -0.26
CA ASP A 66 -3.64 25.17 -0.39
C ASP A 66 -4.23 24.06 0.48
N LYS A 67 -4.92 24.47 1.54
CA LYS A 67 -5.57 23.55 2.49
C LYS A 67 -6.62 22.69 1.80
N THR A 68 -7.30 23.22 0.79
CA THR A 68 -8.36 22.51 0.06
C THR A 68 -7.77 21.35 -0.74
N ALA A 69 -6.64 21.56 -1.41
CA ALA A 69 -5.95 20.51 -2.16
C ALA A 69 -5.47 19.35 -1.25
N LYS A 70 -5.06 19.65 -0.01
CA LYS A 70 -4.67 18.63 0.98
C LYS A 70 -5.85 17.84 1.53
N GLU A 71 -7.01 18.49 1.70
CA GLU A 71 -8.24 17.81 2.14
C GLU A 71 -8.81 16.91 1.04
N ASP A 72 -8.77 17.36 -0.22
CA ASP A 72 -9.19 16.55 -1.36
C ASP A 72 -8.30 15.31 -1.52
N LEU A 73 -6.99 15.43 -1.33
CA LEU A 73 -6.06 14.31 -1.39
C LEU A 73 -6.30 13.31 -0.26
N LYS A 74 -6.54 13.77 0.96
CA LYS A 74 -6.92 12.87 2.08
C LYS A 74 -8.24 12.13 1.82
N THR A 75 -9.20 12.80 1.19
CA THR A 75 -10.48 12.19 0.82
C THR A 75 -10.27 11.12 -0.24
N PHE A 76 -9.46 11.42 -1.26
CA PHE A 76 -9.06 10.45 -2.26
C PHE A 76 -8.35 9.25 -1.62
N ASP A 77 -7.38 9.46 -0.74
CA ASP A 77 -6.65 8.40 -0.06
C ASP A 77 -7.58 7.48 0.73
N ALA A 78 -8.52 8.08 1.48
CA ALA A 78 -9.50 7.35 2.25
C ALA A 78 -10.46 6.53 1.39
N GLU A 79 -10.75 6.96 0.15
CA GLU A 79 -11.54 6.20 -0.81
C GLU A 79 -10.72 5.14 -1.55
N PHE A 80 -9.47 5.46 -1.87
CA PHE A 80 -8.55 4.58 -2.59
C PHE A 80 -8.29 3.27 -1.86
N VAL A 81 -8.18 3.31 -0.53
CA VAL A 81 -7.98 2.12 0.31
C VAL A 81 -9.26 1.34 0.62
N LYS A 82 -10.45 1.80 0.19
CA LYS A 82 -11.72 1.05 0.35
C LYS A 82 -11.83 -0.07 -0.69
N VAL A 83 -10.87 -0.98 -0.65
CA VAL A 83 -10.79 -2.18 -1.47
C VAL A 83 -10.91 -3.43 -0.60
N ASP A 84 -11.03 -4.60 -1.21
CA ASP A 84 -10.98 -5.86 -0.47
C ASP A 84 -9.59 -6.09 0.16
N GLN A 85 -9.55 -6.90 1.23
CA GLN A 85 -8.31 -7.15 1.98
C GLN A 85 -7.18 -7.71 1.11
N SER A 86 -7.50 -8.57 0.12
CA SER A 86 -6.49 -9.13 -0.77
C SER A 86 -5.86 -8.04 -1.63
N THR A 87 -6.68 -7.16 -2.21
CA THR A 87 -6.17 -6.00 -2.95
C THR A 87 -5.36 -5.06 -2.03
N LEU A 88 -5.81 -4.80 -0.80
CA LEU A 88 -5.10 -3.94 0.15
C LEU A 88 -3.71 -4.51 0.50
N PHE A 89 -3.61 -5.81 0.80
CA PHE A 89 -2.33 -6.45 1.09
C PHE A 89 -1.41 -6.48 -0.13
N ASN A 90 -1.94 -6.72 -1.32
CA ASN A 90 -1.16 -6.65 -2.55
C ASN A 90 -0.65 -5.22 -2.83
N LEU A 91 -1.45 -4.19 -2.54
CA LEU A 91 -1.01 -2.79 -2.62
C LEU A 91 0.11 -2.49 -1.63
N MET A 92 0.01 -2.98 -0.39
CA MET A 92 1.05 -2.84 0.63
C MET A 92 2.37 -3.50 0.20
N LEU A 93 2.30 -4.73 -0.33
CA LEU A 93 3.48 -5.45 -0.84
C LEU A 93 4.09 -4.74 -2.06
N ALA A 94 3.26 -4.27 -2.99
CA ALA A 94 3.72 -3.52 -4.15
C ALA A 94 4.36 -2.19 -3.76
N ALA A 95 3.78 -1.46 -2.80
CA ALA A 95 4.32 -0.21 -2.28
C ALA A 95 5.68 -0.41 -1.61
N ASN A 96 5.84 -1.48 -0.84
CA ASN A 96 7.11 -1.86 -0.25
C ASN A 96 8.17 -2.22 -1.31
N TYR A 97 7.80 -3.03 -2.31
CA TYR A 97 8.70 -3.43 -3.40
C TYR A 97 9.16 -2.25 -4.26
N LEU A 98 8.23 -1.36 -4.62
CA LEU A 98 8.50 -0.16 -5.40
C LEU A 98 9.06 0.99 -4.55
N ASN A 99 9.15 0.81 -3.24
CA ASN A 99 9.60 1.79 -2.27
C ASN A 99 8.86 3.15 -2.43
N ILE A 100 7.52 3.08 -2.36
CA ILE A 100 6.61 4.23 -2.38
C ILE A 100 6.12 4.46 -0.95
N LYS A 101 6.84 5.28 -0.20
CA LYS A 101 6.62 5.46 1.24
C LYS A 101 5.20 5.93 1.57
N SER A 102 4.66 6.89 0.82
CA SER A 102 3.31 7.44 1.05
C SER A 102 2.22 6.38 0.96
N LEU A 103 2.27 5.54 -0.08
CA LEU A 103 1.33 4.45 -0.27
C LEU A 103 1.49 3.35 0.78
N LEU A 104 2.74 3.04 1.16
CA LEU A 104 3.03 2.07 2.22
C LEU A 104 2.46 2.55 3.56
N ASP A 105 2.72 3.80 3.94
CA ASP A 105 2.20 4.40 5.17
C ASP A 105 0.66 4.38 5.18
N LEU A 106 0.02 4.75 4.07
CA LEU A 106 -1.44 4.77 3.93
C LEU A 106 -2.05 3.37 4.11
N THR A 107 -1.49 2.36 3.44
CA THR A 107 -1.98 0.98 3.54
C THR A 107 -1.74 0.38 4.93
N CYS A 108 -0.57 0.62 5.54
CA CYS A 108 -0.27 0.23 6.91
C CYS A 108 -1.21 0.88 7.92
N GLN A 109 -1.45 2.18 7.80
CA GLN A 109 -2.37 2.92 8.67
C GLN A 109 -3.80 2.36 8.55
N THR A 110 -4.25 2.05 7.33
CA THR A 110 -5.57 1.44 7.11
C THR A 110 -5.70 0.10 7.83
N VAL A 111 -4.68 -0.76 7.75
CA VAL A 111 -4.66 -2.04 8.48
C VAL A 111 -4.66 -1.81 9.99
N ALA A 112 -3.88 -0.85 10.49
CA ALA A 112 -3.85 -0.49 11.91
C ALA A 112 -5.22 0.00 12.41
N ASP A 113 -5.92 0.82 11.62
CA ASP A 113 -7.27 1.30 11.96
C ASP A 113 -8.32 0.18 11.93
N MET A 114 -8.13 -0.86 11.11
CA MET A 114 -8.98 -2.06 11.15
C MET A 114 -8.80 -2.91 12.41
N ILE A 115 -7.66 -2.76 13.10
CA ILE A 115 -7.33 -3.48 14.35
C ILE A 115 -7.73 -2.63 15.56
N LYS A 116 -7.61 -1.31 15.46
CA LYS A 116 -7.84 -0.38 16.56
C LYS A 116 -9.24 -0.52 17.15
N GLY A 117 -9.30 -0.72 18.46
CA GLY A 117 -10.56 -0.81 19.21
C GLY A 117 -11.32 -2.11 19.04
N LYS A 118 -10.76 -3.11 18.33
CA LYS A 118 -11.32 -4.47 18.25
C LYS A 118 -10.71 -5.38 19.30
N THR A 119 -11.50 -6.34 19.75
CA THR A 119 -11.05 -7.44 20.59
C THR A 119 -10.16 -8.42 19.80
N PRO A 120 -9.28 -9.19 20.47
CA PRO A 120 -8.49 -10.24 19.82
C PRO A 120 -9.34 -11.20 18.98
N GLU A 121 -10.55 -11.55 19.46
CA GLU A 121 -11.49 -12.43 18.79
C GLU A 121 -12.05 -11.80 17.50
N GLU A 122 -12.39 -10.51 17.53
CA GLU A 122 -12.85 -9.78 16.34
C GLU A 122 -11.74 -9.57 15.31
N ILE A 123 -10.50 -9.34 15.76
CA ILE A 123 -9.32 -9.27 14.90
C ILE A 123 -9.10 -10.61 14.22
N ARG A 124 -9.07 -11.71 14.99
CA ARG A 124 -8.94 -13.07 14.46
C ARG A 124 -9.99 -13.37 13.40
N LYS A 125 -11.26 -13.02 13.67
CA LYS A 125 -12.35 -13.19 12.70
C LYS A 125 -12.18 -12.31 11.46
N THR A 126 -11.77 -11.05 11.63
CA THR A 126 -11.60 -10.08 10.53
C THR A 126 -10.52 -10.54 9.55
N PHE A 127 -9.40 -11.04 10.08
CA PHE A 127 -8.23 -11.45 9.31
C PHE A 127 -8.17 -12.96 9.05
N ASN A 128 -9.22 -13.69 9.44
CA ASN A 128 -9.32 -15.15 9.32
C ASN A 128 -8.10 -15.88 9.91
N ILE A 129 -7.70 -15.48 11.12
CA ILE A 129 -6.59 -16.04 11.88
C ILE A 129 -7.14 -17.10 12.84
N GLU A 130 -6.56 -18.29 12.81
CA GLU A 130 -6.88 -19.37 13.75
C GLU A 130 -6.29 -19.06 15.14
N ASN A 131 -7.03 -19.38 16.21
CA ASN A 131 -6.49 -19.29 17.56
C ASN A 131 -5.64 -20.53 17.82
N ASP A 132 -4.33 -20.34 17.93
CA ASP A 132 -3.35 -21.38 18.19
C ASP A 132 -2.98 -21.51 19.69
N PHE A 133 -3.58 -20.68 20.56
CA PHE A 133 -3.43 -20.79 22.00
C PHE A 133 -4.32 -21.88 22.60
N THR A 134 -3.79 -22.59 23.59
CA THR A 134 -4.61 -23.37 24.52
C THR A 134 -5.44 -22.44 25.41
N PRO A 135 -6.56 -22.92 25.99
CA PRO A 135 -7.38 -22.11 26.91
C PRO A 135 -6.56 -21.54 28.08
N GLU A 136 -5.62 -22.31 28.61
CA GLU A 136 -4.75 -21.91 29.72
C GLU A 136 -3.78 -20.78 29.31
N GLU A 137 -3.15 -20.89 28.14
CA GLU A 137 -2.25 -19.85 27.63
C GLU A 137 -3.00 -18.56 27.30
N GLU A 138 -4.22 -18.67 26.74
CA GLU A 138 -5.05 -17.50 26.45
C GLU A 138 -5.48 -16.77 27.73
N GLU A 139 -5.84 -17.51 28.79
CA GLU A 139 -6.18 -16.92 30.08
C GLU A 139 -4.97 -16.24 30.74
N GLU A 140 -3.78 -16.84 30.63
CA GLU A 140 -2.53 -16.25 31.11
C GLU A 140 -2.20 -14.95 30.37
N VAL A 141 -2.26 -14.95 29.04
CA VAL A 141 -2.03 -13.75 28.21
C VAL A 141 -3.06 -12.66 28.51
N ARG A 142 -4.34 -12.98 28.75
CA ARG A 142 -5.34 -11.99 29.17
C ARG A 142 -5.04 -11.40 30.54
N ARG A 143 -4.60 -12.23 31.49
CA ARG A 143 -4.23 -11.80 32.84
C ARG A 143 -3.03 -10.85 32.82
N GLU A 144 -2.00 -11.19 32.03
CA GLU A 144 -0.80 -10.35 31.89
C GLU A 144 -1.09 -9.01 31.20
N ASN A 145 -2.00 -9.01 30.22
CA ASN A 145 -2.34 -7.81 29.44
C ASN A 145 -3.60 -7.08 29.95
N ALA A 146 -4.09 -7.42 31.14
CA ALA A 146 -5.27 -6.80 31.75
C ALA A 146 -5.11 -5.28 32.01
N TRP A 147 -3.88 -4.75 31.98
CA TRP A 147 -3.60 -3.32 32.09
C TRP A 147 -3.84 -2.52 30.80
N ALA A 148 -3.93 -3.21 29.65
CA ALA A 148 -4.08 -2.62 28.32
C ALA A 148 -5.53 -2.68 27.80
N VAL A 149 -6.45 -3.25 28.57
CA VAL A 149 -7.89 -3.41 28.27
C VAL A 149 -8.72 -2.42 29.06
#